data_AF-A0A929HCE5-F1
#
_entry.id   AF-A0A929HCE5-F1
#
_cell.length_a   1.000
_cell.length_b   1.000
_cell.length_c   1.000
_cell.angle_alpha   90.00
_cell.angle_beta   90.00
_cell.angle_gamma   90.00
#
_symmetry.space_group_name_H-M   'P 1'
#
loop_
_entity.id
_entity.type
_entity.pdbx_description
1 polymer ?
#
loop_
_entity_poly.entity_id
_entity_poly.type
_entity_poly.pdbx_seq_one_letter_code
_entity_poly.pdbx_strand_id
1 'polypeptide(L)'
;GQKLFGWRKAFETLCQEHQISPGDAALHFGLSHPAIVSIALNTSKPDKMNRNVEILNKSISESFWKAMKDEGLIDPDYRYL
;
A
#
# COMPACT_ATOMS: atom_id res chain seq x y z
N GLY A 1 -18.87 1.12 10.52
CA GLY A 1 -19.41 0.69 9.22
C GLY A 1 -19.12 1.70 8.12
N GLN A 2 -19.92 2.77 8.01
CA GLN A 2 -19.89 3.68 6.86
C GLN A 2 -18.58 4.45 6.65
N LYS A 3 -17.91 4.94 7.72
CA LYS A 3 -16.61 5.64 7.60
C LYS A 3 -15.51 4.77 6.95
N LEU A 4 -15.48 3.47 7.27
CA LEU A 4 -14.52 2.53 6.68
C LEU A 4 -14.81 2.27 5.19
N PHE A 5 -16.07 2.35 4.78
CA PHE A 5 -16.46 2.20 3.39
C PHE A 5 -16.00 3.40 2.54
N GLY A 6 -16.17 4.62 3.07
CA GLY A 6 -15.68 5.84 2.43
C GLY A 6 -14.16 5.83 2.24
N TRP A 7 -13.42 5.49 3.30
CA TRP A 7 -11.96 5.37 3.24
C TRP A 7 -11.51 4.33 2.21
N ARG A 8 -12.11 3.13 2.20
CA ARG A 8 -11.77 2.06 1.24
C ARG A 8 -11.98 2.53 -0.20
N LYS A 9 -13.11 3.19 -0.48
CA LYS A 9 -13.41 3.67 -1.83
C LYS A 9 -12.39 4.69 -2.31
N ALA A 10 -12.04 5.68 -1.46
CA ALA A 10 -11.02 6.68 -1.79
C ALA A 10 -9.65 6.04 -2.02
N PHE A 11 -9.25 5.10 -1.17
CA PHE A 11 -8.01 4.32 -1.34
C PHE A 11 -7.99 3.54 -2.66
N GLU A 12 -9.08 2.85 -3.00
CA GLU A 12 -9.21 2.10 -4.26
C GLU A 12 -9.14 3.03 -5.49
N THR A 13 -9.75 4.22 -5.42
CA THR A 13 -9.67 5.24 -6.48
C THR A 13 -8.23 5.71 -6.71
N LEU A 14 -7.50 6.09 -5.65
CA LEU A 14 -6.10 6.52 -5.78
C LEU A 14 -5.21 5.39 -6.31
N CYS A 15 -5.44 4.15 -5.87
CA CYS A 15 -4.73 2.99 -6.41
C CYS A 15 -4.95 2.87 -7.93
N GLN A 16 -6.18 3.05 -8.39
CA GLN A 16 -6.51 3.00 -9.81
C GLN A 16 -5.86 4.13 -10.62
N GLU A 17 -5.91 5.37 -10.13
CA GLU A 17 -5.32 6.55 -10.78
C GLU A 17 -3.80 6.44 -10.95
N HIS A 18 -3.13 5.89 -9.93
CA HIS A 18 -1.69 5.67 -9.94
C HIS A 18 -1.27 4.31 -10.51
N GLN A 19 -2.22 3.49 -10.98
CA GLN A 19 -1.99 2.15 -11.54
C GLN A 19 -1.25 1.21 -10.55
N ILE A 20 -1.53 1.36 -9.27
CA ILE A 20 -0.98 0.57 -8.17
C ILE A 20 -2.04 -0.43 -7.71
N SER A 21 -1.65 -1.68 -7.45
CA SER A 21 -2.60 -2.60 -6.85
C SER A 21 -2.74 -2.32 -5.34
N PRO A 22 -3.96 -2.36 -4.77
CA PRO A 22 -4.17 -2.11 -3.33
C PRO A 22 -3.33 -3.00 -2.41
N GLY A 23 -3.06 -4.24 -2.84
CA GLY A 23 -2.21 -5.16 -2.09
C GLY A 23 -0.74 -4.72 -2.06
N ASP A 24 -0.24 -4.17 -3.17
CA ASP A 24 1.13 -3.67 -3.26
C ASP A 24 1.28 -2.42 -2.38
N ALA A 25 0.32 -1.49 -2.44
CA ALA A 25 0.27 -0.33 -1.56
C ALA A 25 0.28 -0.73 -0.08
N ALA A 26 -0.55 -1.69 0.32
CA ALA A 26 -0.59 -2.16 1.70
C ALA A 26 0.74 -2.82 2.13
N LEU A 27 1.36 -3.61 1.26
CA LEU A 27 2.63 -4.28 1.54
C LEU A 27 3.77 -3.27 1.70
N HIS A 28 3.92 -2.33 0.77
CA HIS A 28 4.93 -1.29 0.81
C HIS A 28 4.73 -0.35 2.01
N PHE A 29 3.48 0.03 2.32
CA PHE A 29 3.17 0.77 3.53
C PHE A 29 3.59 0.00 4.79
N GLY A 30 3.29 -1.30 4.86
CA GLY A 30 3.69 -2.13 5.99
C GLY A 30 5.21 -2.24 6.14
N LEU A 31 5.97 -2.29 5.04
CA LEU A 31 7.44 -2.40 5.07
C LEU A 31 8.15 -1.05 5.24
N SER A 32 7.41 0.06 5.16
CA SER A 32 7.95 1.41 5.21
C SER A 32 8.64 1.74 6.54
N HIS A 33 8.13 1.20 7.65
CA HIS A 33 8.63 1.50 8.99
C HIS A 33 9.90 0.68 9.33
N PRO A 34 10.99 1.31 9.84
CA PRO A 34 12.27 0.62 10.07
C PRO A 34 12.22 -0.49 11.13
N ALA A 35 11.23 -0.47 12.03
CA ALA A 35 11.06 -1.55 13.01
C ALA A 35 10.41 -2.82 12.43
N ILE A 36 9.89 -2.77 11.19
CA ILE A 36 9.24 -3.90 10.53
C ILE A 36 10.26 -4.62 9.66
N VAL A 37 10.74 -5.76 10.17
CA VAL A 37 11.78 -6.57 9.50
C VAL A 37 11.22 -7.58 8.50
N SER A 38 9.95 -7.97 8.65
CA SER A 38 9.26 -8.88 7.72
C SER A 38 7.74 -8.81 7.89
N ILE A 39 7.02 -9.19 6.84
CA ILE A 39 5.56 -9.34 6.84
C ILE A 39 5.22 -10.75 6.35
N ALA A 40 4.44 -11.48 7.14
CA ALA A 40 3.93 -12.79 6.75
C ALA A 40 2.83 -12.64 5.69
N LEU A 41 3.07 -13.16 4.49
CA LEU A 41 2.10 -13.15 3.40
C LEU A 41 1.52 -14.55 3.23
N ASN A 42 0.19 -14.69 3.37
CA ASN A 42 -0.48 -15.94 3.06
C ASN A 42 -0.65 -16.07 1.54
N THR A 43 0.18 -16.88 0.90
CA THR A 43 0.05 -17.21 -0.52
C THR A 43 -0.65 -18.55 -0.67
N SER A 44 -1.97 -18.53 -0.89
CA SER A 44 -2.73 -19.77 -1.17
C SER A 44 -2.44 -20.36 -2.56
N LYS A 45 -1.57 -19.73 -3.38
CA LYS A 45 -1.16 -20.19 -4.71
C LYS A 45 0.34 -19.94 -4.94
N PRO A 46 1.14 -20.97 -5.30
CA PRO A 46 2.59 -20.86 -5.54
C PRO A 46 2.98 -19.81 -6.59
N ASP A 47 2.16 -19.61 -7.63
CA ASP A 47 2.39 -18.59 -8.66
C ASP A 47 2.44 -17.15 -8.12
N LYS A 48 1.90 -16.90 -6.93
CA LYS A 48 1.97 -15.58 -6.28
C LYS A 48 3.29 -15.34 -5.55
N MET A 49 4.15 -16.35 -5.39
CA MET A 49 5.44 -16.20 -4.72
C MET A 49 6.42 -15.36 -5.55
N ASN A 50 6.50 -15.64 -6.86
CA ASN A 50 7.29 -14.83 -7.80
C ASN A 50 6.76 -13.38 -7.86
N ARG A 51 5.43 -13.23 -7.88
CA ARG A 51 4.79 -11.92 -7.85
C ARG A 51 5.14 -11.13 -6.59
N ASN A 52 5.18 -11.75 -5.41
CA ASN A 52 5.57 -11.06 -4.18
C ASN A 52 7.00 -10.52 -4.25
N VAL A 53 7.94 -11.28 -4.81
CA VAL A 53 9.33 -10.84 -5.01
C VAL A 53 9.40 -9.69 -6.03
N GLU A 54 8.63 -9.77 -7.12
CA GLU A 54 8.55 -8.67 -8.10
C GLU A 54 7.93 -7.40 -7.52
N ILE A 55 6.94 -7.51 -6.63
CA ILE A 55 6.31 -6.38 -5.94
C ILE A 55 7.29 -5.68 -5.01
N LEU A 56 8.09 -6.45 -4.24
CA LEU A 56 9.12 -5.88 -3.36
C LEU A 56 10.19 -5.09 -4.14
N ASN A 57 10.43 -5.44 -5.40
CA ASN A 57 11.38 -4.76 -6.27
C ASN A 57 10.81 -3.53 -6.99
N LYS A 58 9.49 -3.31 -6.95
CA LYS A 58 8.83 -2.13 -7.55
C LYS A 58 8.58 -1.10 -6.46
N SER A 59 9.24 0.04 -6.53
CA SER A 59 8.94 1.17 -5.65
C SER A 59 7.58 1.79 -6.01
N ILE A 60 6.82 2.16 -4.99
CA ILE A 60 5.63 2.98 -5.16
C ILE A 60 6.05 4.45 -5.24
N SER A 61 5.45 5.20 -6.16
CA SER A 61 5.80 6.59 -6.41
C SER A 61 5.47 7.49 -5.20
N GLU A 62 6.36 8.42 -4.88
CA GLU A 62 6.13 9.42 -3.82
C GLU A 62 4.84 10.22 -4.04
N SER A 63 4.46 10.44 -5.30
CA SER A 63 3.20 11.10 -5.68
C SER A 63 1.97 10.39 -5.14
N PHE A 64 1.98 9.05 -5.07
CA PHE A 64 0.86 8.27 -4.51
C PHE A 64 0.78 8.48 -3.00
N TRP A 65 1.91 8.41 -2.29
CA TRP A 65 1.94 8.62 -0.83
C TRP A 65 1.55 10.04 -0.45
N LYS A 66 1.95 11.03 -1.25
CA LYS A 66 1.52 12.41 -1.09
C LYS A 66 -0.01 12.53 -1.23
N ALA A 67 -0.59 11.95 -2.28
CA ALA A 67 -2.05 11.97 -2.48
C ALA A 67 -2.80 11.29 -1.33
N MET A 68 -2.30 10.14 -0.84
CA MET A 68 -2.88 9.45 0.31
C MET A 68 -2.88 10.31 1.60
N LYS A 69 -1.84 11.12 1.81
CA LYS A 69 -1.77 12.07 2.94
C LYS A 69 -2.69 13.28 2.73
N ASP A 70 -2.70 13.84 1.52
CA ASP A 70 -3.53 15.00 1.17
C ASP A 70 -5.03 14.68 1.29
N GLU A 71 -5.46 13.46 0.93
CA GLU A 71 -6.84 12.95 1.08
C GLU A 71 -7.17 12.48 2.50
N GLY A 72 -6.23 12.60 3.46
CA GLY A 72 -6.42 12.20 4.86
C GLY A 72 -6.59 10.69 5.06
N LEU A 73 -6.11 9.88 4.11
CA LEU A 73 -6.15 8.41 4.20
C LEU A 73 -4.96 7.85 4.99
N ILE A 74 -3.85 8.59 5.04
CA ILE A 74 -2.67 8.35 5.88
C ILE A 74 -2.43 9.59 6.74
N ASP A 75 -1.92 9.39 7.95
CA ASP A 75 -1.52 10.49 8.83
C ASP A 75 -0.42 11.35 8.15
N PRO A 76 -0.60 12.68 8.03
CA PRO A 76 0.34 13.55 7.34
C PRO A 76 1.74 13.56 8.00
N ASP A 77 1.81 13.32 9.31
CA ASP A 77 3.05 13.29 10.08
C ASP A 77 3.75 11.92 10.04
N TYR A 78 3.18 10.91 9.37
CA TYR A 78 3.84 9.62 9.18
C TYR A 78 5.09 9.76 8.30
N ARG A 79 6.27 9.52 8.89
CA ARG A 79 7.57 9.92 8.32
C ARG A 79 8.26 8.87 7.45
N TYR A 80 7.66 7.70 7.29
CA TYR A 80 8.36 6.54 6.75
C TYR A 80 7.98 6.21 5.29
N LEU A 81 7.26 7.10 4.59
CA LEU A 81 6.84 6.96 3.19
C LEU A 81 7.44 8.04 2.31
#